data_AF-A0AAD0FX21-F1
#
_entry.id   AF-A0AAD0FX21-F1
#
_cell.length_a   1.000
_cell.length_b   1.000
_cell.length_c   1.000
_cell.angle_alpha   90.00
_cell.angle_beta   90.00
_cell.angle_gamma   90.00
#
_symmetry.space_group_name_H-M   'P 1'
#
loop_
_entity.id
_entity.type
_entity.pdbx_description
1 polymer ?
#
loop_
_entity_poly.entity_id
_entity_poly.type
_entity_poly.pdbx_seq_one_letter_code
_entity_poly.pdbx_strand_id
1 'polypeptide(L)'
;MKNKPLLLFVTCCAIPLLLAYSALKFDWLPSAVTNHGEFLNEEIKLENWQQNNPKQWTIALNYSSECSASCNEQLEALNNLYIALGKNQGKVDMAVMGSPSQADLPWKKMAQQASLTPASLYLIDHMGLVVLEYPYKAKPQENRLVQKGLLKDLKKLLNYSRSS
;
A
#
# COMPACT_ATOMS: atom_id res chain seq x y z
N MET A 1 46.40 2.43 38.26
CA MET A 1 46.39 2.99 36.89
C MET A 1 44.94 3.19 36.49
N LYS A 2 44.51 4.43 36.25
CA LYS A 2 43.09 4.78 36.04
C LYS A 2 42.56 4.09 34.78
N ASN A 3 41.40 3.44 34.87
CA ASN A 3 40.67 2.71 33.80
C ASN A 3 40.15 3.62 32.67
N LYS A 4 40.87 4.71 32.36
CA LYS A 4 40.54 5.74 31.38
C LYS A 4 40.18 5.19 30.01
N PRO A 5 40.90 4.20 29.42
CA PRO A 5 40.53 3.68 28.09
C PRO A 5 39.23 2.86 28.13
N LEU A 6 39.00 2.09 29.20
CA LEU A 6 37.78 1.31 29.38
C LEU A 6 36.56 2.22 29.55
N LEU A 7 36.69 3.27 30.36
CA LEU A 7 35.64 4.27 30.56
C LEU A 7 35.28 4.96 29.24
N LEU A 8 36.29 5.37 28.47
CA LEU A 8 36.09 6.06 27.19
C LEU A 8 35.40 5.16 26.15
N PHE A 9 35.74 3.88 26.12
CA PHE A 9 35.07 2.88 25.28
C PHE A 9 33.60 2.71 25.66
N VAL A 10 33.30 2.51 26.96
CA VAL A 10 31.92 2.35 27.46
C VAL A 10 31.10 3.60 27.16
N THR A 11 31.64 4.80 27.39
CA THR A 11 30.96 6.06 27.11
C THR A 11 30.70 6.23 25.61
N CYS A 12 31.68 5.91 24.75
CA CYS A 12 31.51 5.97 23.29
C CYS A 12 30.41 5.02 22.78
N CYS A 13 30.22 3.86 23.40
CA CYS A 13 29.16 2.92 23.04
C CYS A 13 27.79 3.29 23.65
N ALA A 14 27.77 3.80 24.88
CA ALA A 14 26.52 4.11 25.58
C ALA A 14 25.87 5.41 25.07
N ILE A 15 26.64 6.41 24.67
CA ILE A 15 26.11 7.70 24.19
C ILE A 15 25.17 7.52 22.98
N PRO A 16 25.54 6.81 21.89
CA PRO A 16 24.65 6.61 20.75
C PRO A 16 23.34 5.90 21.12
N LEU A 17 23.38 4.92 22.02
CA LEU A 17 22.19 4.18 22.47
C LEU A 17 21.25 5.06 23.30
N LEU A 18 21.80 5.85 24.21
CA LEU A 18 21.02 6.80 25.02
C LEU A 18 20.39 7.88 24.14
N LEU A 19 21.14 8.43 23.19
CA LEU A 19 20.63 9.41 22.23
C LEU A 19 19.51 8.83 21.37
N ALA A 20 19.65 7.60 20.86
CA ALA A 20 18.61 6.93 20.09
C ALA A 20 17.34 6.72 20.93
N TYR A 21 17.47 6.23 22.17
CA TYR A 21 16.34 6.04 23.08
C TYR A 21 15.63 7.36 23.42
N SER A 22 16.40 8.43 23.68
CA SER A 22 15.84 9.77 23.92
C SER A 22 15.14 10.32 22.68
N ALA A 23 15.70 10.15 21.49
CA ALA A 23 15.08 10.60 20.24
C ALA A 23 13.72 9.91 19.99
N LEU A 24 13.61 8.62 20.33
CA LEU A 24 12.34 7.87 20.28
C LEU A 24 11.34 8.36 21.35
N LYS A 25 11.80 8.59 22.58
CA LYS A 25 10.93 8.97 23.70
C LYS A 25 10.38 10.40 23.60
N PHE A 26 11.13 11.31 22.98
CA PHE A 26 10.76 12.71 22.82
C PHE A 26 10.19 13.04 21.43
N ASP A 27 9.75 12.04 20.66
CA ASP A 27 9.19 12.20 19.32
C ASP A 27 10.06 13.07 18.38
N TRP A 28 11.39 12.98 18.53
CA TRP A 28 12.33 13.70 17.67
C TRP A 28 12.38 13.08 16.26
N LEU A 29 11.91 11.83 16.12
CA LEU A 29 11.75 11.22 14.81
C LEU A 29 10.55 11.84 14.08
N PRO A 30 10.73 12.30 12.83
CA PRO A 30 9.62 12.84 12.06
C PRO A 30 8.57 11.74 11.86
N SER A 31 7.34 11.97 12.31
CA SER A 31 6.19 11.09 12.04
C SER A 31 5.74 11.14 10.57
N ALA A 32 6.46 11.87 9.72
CA ALA A 32 6.12 12.07 8.32
C ALA A 32 6.41 10.78 7.52
N VAL A 33 5.41 9.92 7.42
CA VAL A 33 5.37 8.87 6.40
C VAL A 33 5.31 9.54 5.03
N THR A 34 6.26 9.21 4.14
CA THR A 34 6.24 9.72 2.76
C THR A 34 5.20 9.04 1.88
N ASN A 35 4.58 7.98 2.39
CA ASN A 35 3.56 7.19 1.71
C ASN A 35 2.18 7.73 2.10
N HIS A 36 1.26 7.71 1.15
CA HIS A 36 -0.13 8.11 1.32
C HIS A 36 -1.02 6.92 1.70
N GLY A 37 -0.61 5.70 1.34
CA GLY A 37 -1.26 4.46 1.79
C GLY A 37 -0.77 4.00 3.17
N GLU A 38 -1.61 3.20 3.83
CA GLU A 38 -1.30 2.60 5.14
C GLU A 38 -0.88 1.14 4.95
N PHE A 39 0.08 0.68 5.74
CA PHE A 39 0.42 -0.75 5.75
C PHE A 39 -0.67 -1.55 6.46
N LEU A 40 -0.92 -2.75 5.96
CA LEU A 40 -1.79 -3.69 6.65
C LEU A 40 -1.18 -4.11 7.99
N ASN A 41 -2.04 -4.30 9.00
CA ASN A 41 -1.63 -4.82 10.29
C ASN A 41 -1.29 -6.32 10.24
N GLU A 42 -1.88 -7.04 9.29
CA GLU A 42 -1.67 -8.47 9.09
C GLU A 42 -1.20 -8.75 7.67
N GLU A 43 -0.30 -9.72 7.53
CA GLU A 43 0.20 -10.15 6.22
C GLU A 43 -0.90 -10.95 5.49
N ILE A 44 -1.34 -10.43 4.34
CA ILE A 44 -2.31 -11.11 3.48
C ILE A 44 -1.63 -11.46 2.16
N LYS A 45 -1.50 -12.75 1.88
CA LYS A 45 -0.90 -13.27 0.66
C LYS A 45 -1.94 -14.02 -0.16
N LEU A 46 -2.14 -13.59 -1.40
CA LEU A 46 -3.13 -14.17 -2.29
C LEU A 46 -2.68 -15.54 -2.81
N GLU A 47 -3.57 -16.53 -2.70
CA GLU A 47 -3.34 -17.87 -3.22
C GLU A 47 -3.33 -17.89 -4.76
N ASN A 48 -2.56 -18.80 -5.35
CA ASN A 48 -2.50 -19.02 -6.80
C ASN A 48 -2.14 -17.78 -7.64
N TRP A 49 -1.51 -16.77 -7.02
CA TRP A 49 -1.20 -15.49 -7.67
C TRP A 49 -0.35 -15.63 -8.94
N GLN A 50 0.72 -16.43 -8.87
CA GLN A 50 1.70 -16.60 -9.95
C GLN A 50 1.13 -17.25 -11.21
N GLN A 51 0.06 -18.03 -11.11
CA GLN A 51 -0.53 -18.75 -12.25
C GLN A 51 -1.05 -17.81 -13.35
N ASN A 52 -1.27 -16.54 -13.01
CA ASN A 52 -1.83 -15.54 -13.90
C ASN A 52 -0.80 -14.55 -14.46
N ASN A 53 0.50 -14.83 -14.29
CA ASN A 53 1.61 -14.00 -14.73
C ASN A 53 1.40 -12.49 -14.43
N PRO A 54 1.20 -12.14 -13.15
CA PRO A 54 0.85 -10.78 -12.74
C PRO A 54 1.96 -9.79 -13.12
N LYS A 55 1.59 -8.56 -13.45
CA LYS A 55 2.55 -7.48 -13.60
C LYS A 55 3.20 -7.12 -12.26
N GLN A 56 4.14 -6.17 -12.29
CA GLN A 56 4.94 -5.76 -11.14
C GLN A 56 4.10 -5.36 -9.93
N TRP A 57 2.95 -4.74 -10.19
CA TRP A 57 2.00 -4.28 -9.18
C TRP A 57 0.57 -4.48 -9.68
N THR A 58 -0.37 -4.71 -8.76
CA THR A 58 -1.80 -4.70 -9.04
C THR A 58 -2.51 -3.71 -8.13
N ILE A 59 -3.40 -2.90 -8.70
CA ILE A 59 -4.38 -2.12 -7.95
C ILE A 59 -5.65 -2.96 -7.85
N ALA A 60 -6.04 -3.35 -6.64
CA ALA A 60 -7.24 -4.16 -6.41
C ALA A 60 -8.29 -3.43 -5.57
N LEU A 61 -9.54 -3.47 -6.00
CA LEU A 61 -10.69 -3.06 -5.20
C LEU A 61 -11.20 -4.25 -4.38
N ASN A 62 -11.42 -4.06 -3.07
CA ASN A 62 -12.18 -5.04 -2.27
C ASN A 62 -13.69 -4.78 -2.39
N TYR A 63 -14.36 -5.56 -3.23
CA TYR A 63 -15.79 -5.49 -3.47
C TYR A 63 -16.52 -6.51 -2.57
N SER A 64 -16.95 -6.05 -1.40
CA SER A 64 -17.78 -6.82 -0.47
C SER A 64 -19.28 -6.62 -0.73
N SER A 65 -20.11 -7.56 -0.30
CA SER A 65 -21.58 -7.40 -0.29
C SER A 65 -22.05 -6.22 0.59
N GLU A 66 -21.22 -5.81 1.56
CA GLU A 66 -21.53 -4.75 2.53
C GLU A 66 -21.38 -3.31 1.99
N CYS A 67 -20.80 -3.14 0.79
CA CYS A 67 -20.38 -1.83 0.29
C CYS A 67 -21.02 -1.42 -1.05
N SER A 68 -22.17 -1.98 -1.44
CA SER A 68 -22.72 -1.85 -2.81
C SER A 68 -22.57 -0.47 -3.45
N ALA A 69 -22.98 0.62 -2.78
CA ALA A 69 -22.86 1.98 -3.28
C ALA A 69 -21.41 2.49 -3.37
N SER A 70 -20.63 2.38 -2.30
CA SER A 70 -19.23 2.85 -2.26
C SER A 70 -18.30 2.02 -3.14
N CYS A 71 -18.57 0.72 -3.26
CA CYS A 71 -17.84 -0.19 -4.14
C CYS A 71 -18.13 0.10 -5.61
N ASN A 72 -19.35 0.49 -5.99
CA ASN A 72 -19.62 0.94 -7.35
C ASN A 72 -18.89 2.25 -7.68
N GLU A 73 -18.87 3.22 -6.75
CA GLU A 73 -18.09 4.46 -6.94
C GLU A 73 -16.59 4.16 -7.07
N GLN A 74 -16.06 3.26 -6.23
CA GLN A 74 -14.65 2.88 -6.29
C GLN A 74 -14.31 2.03 -7.52
N LEU A 75 -15.29 1.31 -8.08
CA LEU A 75 -15.13 0.59 -9.32
C LEU A 75 -14.98 1.56 -10.50
N GLU A 76 -15.74 2.65 -10.52
CA GLU A 76 -15.53 3.75 -11.47
C GLU A 76 -14.17 4.42 -11.26
N ALA A 77 -13.78 4.65 -10.00
CA ALA A 77 -12.46 5.17 -9.68
C ALA A 77 -11.33 4.26 -10.17
N LEU A 78 -11.50 2.94 -10.11
CA LEU A 78 -10.55 1.96 -10.62
C LEU A 78 -10.31 2.15 -12.12
N ASN A 79 -11.37 2.41 -12.91
CA ASN A 79 -11.25 2.75 -14.33
C ASN A 79 -10.43 4.03 -14.55
N ASN A 80 -10.75 5.08 -13.77
CA ASN A 80 -10.05 6.37 -13.85
C ASN A 80 -8.57 6.26 -13.46
N LEU A 81 -8.26 5.44 -12.44
CA LEU A 81 -6.90 5.14 -12.03
C LEU A 81 -6.13 4.46 -13.17
N TYR A 82 -6.72 3.46 -13.83
CA TYR A 82 -6.10 2.81 -14.98
C TYR A 82 -5.75 3.82 -16.09
N ILE A 83 -6.67 4.72 -16.42
CA ILE A 83 -6.41 5.79 -17.41
C ILE A 83 -5.27 6.71 -16.93
N ALA A 84 -5.31 7.12 -15.66
CA ALA A 84 -4.32 8.02 -15.06
C ALA A 84 -2.90 7.42 -14.97
N LEU A 85 -2.74 6.10 -15.03
CA LEU A 85 -1.44 5.44 -15.13
C LEU A 85 -0.69 5.80 -16.42
N GLY A 86 -1.41 6.10 -17.52
CA GLY A 86 -0.83 6.44 -18.82
C GLY A 86 0.24 5.44 -19.27
N LYS A 87 1.48 5.91 -19.45
CA LYS A 87 2.62 5.06 -19.86
C LYS A 87 2.93 3.87 -18.92
N ASN A 88 2.43 3.89 -17.69
CA ASN A 88 2.64 2.82 -16.72
C ASN A 88 1.57 1.72 -16.77
N GLN A 89 0.53 1.83 -17.62
CA GLN A 89 -0.51 0.80 -17.79
C GLN A 89 0.06 -0.59 -18.14
N GLY A 90 1.17 -0.64 -18.87
CA GLY A 90 1.86 -1.89 -19.20
C GLY A 90 2.58 -2.56 -18.02
N LYS A 91 2.67 -1.90 -16.86
CA LYS A 91 3.40 -2.38 -15.66
C LYS A 91 2.51 -2.66 -14.45
N VAL A 92 1.23 -2.31 -14.54
CA VAL A 92 0.29 -2.40 -13.44
C VAL A 92 -0.98 -3.08 -13.92
N ASP A 93 -1.47 -4.04 -13.15
CA ASP A 93 -2.75 -4.69 -13.39
C ASP A 93 -3.85 -4.09 -12.51
N MET A 94 -5.10 -4.31 -12.93
CA MET A 94 -6.29 -3.90 -12.20
C MET A 94 -7.09 -5.14 -11.85
N ALA A 95 -7.56 -5.22 -10.61
CA ALA A 95 -8.35 -6.35 -10.12
C ALA A 95 -9.52 -5.91 -9.23
N VAL A 96 -10.50 -6.80 -9.12
CA VAL A 96 -11.63 -6.68 -8.19
C VAL A 96 -11.71 -7.98 -7.40
N MET A 97 -11.63 -7.88 -6.07
CA MET A 97 -11.80 -8.99 -5.14
C MET A 97 -13.26 -9.06 -4.73
N GLY A 98 -13.92 -10.17 -5.07
CA GLY A 98 -15.35 -10.38 -4.83
C GLY A 98 -16.19 -10.35 -6.11
N SER A 99 -17.49 -10.22 -5.91
CA SER A 99 -18.49 -10.40 -6.97
C SER A 99 -19.19 -9.07 -7.28
N PRO A 100 -18.60 -8.23 -8.15
CA PRO A 100 -19.24 -7.00 -8.58
C PRO A 100 -20.55 -7.30 -9.31
N SER A 101 -21.54 -6.42 -9.11
CA SER A 101 -22.86 -6.55 -9.74
C SER A 101 -22.83 -6.48 -11.27
N GLN A 102 -21.81 -5.83 -11.83
CA GLN A 102 -21.60 -5.72 -13.27
C GLN A 102 -20.92 -6.97 -13.84
N ALA A 103 -21.61 -7.65 -14.77
CA ALA A 103 -21.11 -8.86 -15.41
C ALA A 103 -19.86 -8.60 -16.27
N ASP A 104 -19.89 -7.55 -17.09
CA ASP A 104 -18.83 -7.18 -18.02
C ASP A 104 -17.91 -6.10 -17.43
N LEU A 105 -16.93 -6.55 -16.65
CA LEU A 105 -15.84 -5.70 -16.18
C LEU A 105 -14.54 -6.12 -16.88
N PRO A 106 -13.73 -5.16 -17.37
CA PRO A 106 -12.46 -5.45 -18.03
C PRO A 106 -11.36 -5.87 -17.03
N TRP A 107 -11.66 -5.90 -15.73
CA TRP A 107 -10.71 -6.16 -14.66
C TRP A 107 -10.76 -7.60 -14.18
N LYS A 108 -9.61 -8.10 -13.73
CA LYS A 108 -9.49 -9.46 -13.23
C LYS A 108 -10.33 -9.64 -11.96
N LYS A 109 -11.20 -10.63 -11.95
CA LYS A 109 -12.00 -11.00 -10.77
C LYS A 109 -11.22 -12.00 -9.91
N MET A 110 -11.29 -11.84 -8.59
CA MET A 110 -10.60 -12.70 -7.62
C MET A 110 -11.52 -13.01 -6.44
N ALA A 111 -11.15 -14.01 -5.64
CA ALA A 111 -11.88 -14.31 -4.41
C ALA A 111 -11.88 -13.10 -3.47
N GLN A 112 -13.04 -12.83 -2.88
CA GLN A 112 -13.19 -11.79 -1.87
C GLN A 112 -12.29 -12.07 -0.68
N GLN A 113 -11.70 -11.03 -0.09
CA GLN A 113 -10.90 -11.13 1.12
C GLN A 113 -11.69 -10.51 2.28
N ALA A 114 -12.15 -11.36 3.21
CA ALA A 114 -12.99 -10.91 4.32
C ALA A 114 -12.24 -10.06 5.36
N SER A 115 -10.92 -10.23 5.48
CA SER A 115 -10.06 -9.45 6.37
C SER A 115 -9.73 -8.05 5.84
N LEU A 116 -10.06 -7.75 4.57
CA LEU A 116 -9.83 -6.45 3.96
C LEU A 116 -11.05 -5.54 4.16
N THR A 117 -10.79 -4.25 4.41
CA THR A 117 -11.81 -3.21 4.49
C THR A 117 -12.61 -3.13 3.19
N PRO A 118 -13.97 -3.18 3.25
CA PRO A 118 -14.83 -2.98 2.09
C PRO A 118 -14.61 -1.62 1.40
N ALA A 119 -14.72 -1.57 0.07
CA ALA A 119 -14.54 -0.38 -0.77
C ALA A 119 -13.12 0.25 -0.79
N SER A 120 -12.19 -0.24 0.03
CA SER A 120 -10.79 0.19 -0.05
C SER A 120 -10.11 -0.32 -1.33
N LEU A 121 -9.14 0.46 -1.79
CA LEU A 121 -8.21 0.06 -2.85
C LEU A 121 -6.91 -0.45 -2.21
N TYR A 122 -6.26 -1.41 -2.87
CA TYR A 122 -5.06 -2.05 -2.36
C TYR A 122 -3.97 -2.10 -3.43
N LEU A 123 -2.71 -1.94 -3.01
CA LEU A 123 -1.56 -2.28 -3.83
C LEU A 123 -1.04 -3.66 -3.46
N ILE A 124 -0.99 -4.53 -4.46
CA ILE A 124 -0.51 -5.91 -4.35
C ILE A 124 0.77 -6.03 -5.18
N ASP A 125 1.80 -6.66 -4.62
CA ASP A 125 3.06 -6.86 -5.33
C ASP A 125 2.99 -8.03 -6.33
N HIS A 126 4.06 -8.19 -7.11
CA HIS A 126 4.20 -9.31 -8.05
C HIS A 126 4.18 -10.71 -7.39
N MET A 127 4.39 -10.84 -6.07
CA MET A 127 4.33 -12.09 -5.32
C MET A 127 2.94 -12.41 -4.74
N GLY A 128 2.02 -11.45 -4.80
CA GLY A 128 0.65 -11.59 -4.31
C GLY A 128 0.47 -11.11 -2.88
N LEU A 129 1.46 -10.41 -2.33
CA LEU A 129 1.37 -9.78 -1.03
C LEU A 129 0.57 -8.49 -1.15
N VAL A 130 -0.50 -8.35 -0.35
CA VAL A 130 -1.22 -7.08 -0.20
C VAL A 130 -0.37 -6.17 0.70
N VAL A 131 0.11 -5.05 0.16
CA VAL A 131 1.13 -4.21 0.83
C VAL A 131 0.53 -2.97 1.46
N LEU A 132 -0.25 -2.21 0.68
CA LEU A 132 -0.78 -0.91 1.10
C LEU A 132 -2.30 -0.85 0.89
N GLU A 133 -2.99 -0.31 1.89
CA GLU A 133 -4.40 0.06 1.86
C GLU A 133 -4.57 1.55 1.54
N TYR A 134 -5.62 1.84 0.76
CA TYR A 134 -6.10 3.17 0.43
C TYR A 134 -7.60 3.23 0.73
N PRO A 135 -7.99 3.77 1.91
CA PRO A 135 -9.36 3.67 2.38
C PRO A 135 -10.32 4.56 1.57
N TYR A 136 -11.51 4.03 1.29
CA TYR A 136 -12.59 4.83 0.72
C TYR A 136 -12.98 5.98 1.65
N LYS A 137 -13.26 7.16 1.07
CA LYS A 137 -13.81 8.31 1.80
C LYS A 137 -15.13 8.72 1.18
N ALA A 138 -16.17 8.88 2.02
CA ALA A 138 -17.51 9.24 1.56
C ALA A 138 -17.59 10.63 0.89
N LYS A 139 -16.65 11.53 1.21
CA LYS A 139 -16.55 12.83 0.55
C LYS A 139 -15.73 12.69 -0.73
N PRO A 140 -16.28 13.04 -1.91
CA PRO A 140 -15.59 12.86 -3.19
C PRO A 140 -14.23 13.56 -3.28
N GLN A 141 -14.07 14.74 -2.67
CA GLN A 141 -12.79 15.44 -2.68
C GLN A 141 -11.71 14.71 -1.87
N GLU A 142 -12.06 14.19 -0.70
CA GLU A 142 -11.15 13.40 0.13
C GLU A 142 -10.80 12.07 -0.56
N ASN A 143 -11.78 11.41 -1.19
CA ASN A 143 -11.56 10.16 -1.93
C ASN A 143 -10.59 10.37 -3.11
N ARG A 144 -10.74 11.47 -3.86
CA ARG A 144 -9.82 11.85 -4.94
C ARG A 144 -8.40 12.12 -4.43
N LEU A 145 -8.24 12.67 -3.23
CA LEU A 145 -6.92 12.87 -2.62
C LEU A 145 -6.25 11.53 -2.29
N VAL A 146 -7.00 10.56 -1.75
CA VAL A 146 -6.52 9.19 -1.51
C VAL A 146 -6.06 8.54 -2.80
N GLN A 147 -6.88 8.59 -3.86
CA GLN A 147 -6.56 8.04 -5.18
C GLN A 147 -5.32 8.72 -5.80
N LYS A 148 -5.17 10.04 -5.64
CA LYS A 148 -3.96 10.77 -6.06
C LYS A 148 -2.73 10.33 -5.27
N GLY A 149 -2.89 10.05 -3.98
CA GLY A 149 -1.86 9.48 -3.12
C GLY A 149 -1.39 8.12 -3.63
N LEU A 150 -2.33 7.22 -3.93
CA LEU A 150 -2.05 5.91 -4.55
C LEU A 150 -1.19 6.04 -5.81
N LEU A 151 -1.57 6.91 -6.74
CA LEU A 151 -0.82 7.10 -7.97
C LEU A 151 0.60 7.63 -7.72
N LYS A 152 0.80 8.48 -6.71
CA LYS A 152 2.14 8.98 -6.34
C LYS A 152 3.01 7.87 -5.76
N ASP A 153 2.47 7.09 -4.84
CA ASP A 153 3.18 5.98 -4.19
C ASP A 153 3.55 4.92 -5.23
N LEU A 154 2.60 4.52 -6.06
CA LEU A 154 2.83 3.57 -7.16
C LEU A 154 3.89 4.07 -8.15
N LYS A 155 3.85 5.36 -8.53
CA LYS A 155 4.89 5.95 -9.40
C LYS A 155 6.27 5.87 -8.75
N LYS A 156 6.37 6.11 -7.44
CA LYS A 156 7.61 6.00 -6.67
C LYS A 156 8.11 4.56 -6.68
N LEU A 157 7.25 3.59 -6.38
CA LEU A 157 7.57 2.15 -6.40
C LEU A 157 8.06 1.67 -7.78
N LEU A 158 7.36 2.05 -8.85
CA LEU A 158 7.74 1.69 -10.24
C LEU A 158 9.05 2.32 -10.71
N ASN A 159 9.48 3.43 -10.11
CA ASN A 159 10.77 4.05 -10.42
C ASN A 159 11.91 3.30 -9.71
N TYR A 160 11.72 2.85 -8.47
CA TYR A 160 12.74 2.12 -7.72
C TYR A 160 12.91 0.68 -8.20
N SER A 161 11.85 0.02 -8.68
CA SER A 161 11.94 -1.35 -9.22
C SER A 161 12.80 -1.48 -10.48
N ARG A 162 13.28 -0.37 -11.07
CA ARG A 162 14.16 -0.37 -12.25
C ARG A 162 15.62 -0.71 -11.96
N SER A 163 16.00 -0.86 -10.69
CA SER A 163 17.41 -0.99 -10.26
C SER A 163 17.77 -2.38 -9.74
N SER A 164 17.00 -3.42 -10.07
CA SER A 164 17.30 -4.82 -9.72
C SER A 164 17.25 -5.70 -10.95
#